data_AF-A0A9X6U548-F1
#
_entry.id   AF-A0A9X6U548-F1
#
_cell.length_a   1.000
_cell.length_b   1.000
_cell.length_c   1.000
_cell.angle_alpha   90.00
_cell.angle_beta   90.00
_cell.angle_gamma   90.00
#
_symmetry.space_group_name_H-M   'P 1'
#
loop_
_entity.id
_entity.type
_entity.pdbx_description
1 polymer ?
#
loop_
_entity_poly.entity_id
_entity_poly.type
_entity_poly.pdbx_seq_one_letter_code
_entity_poly.pdbx_strand_id
1 'polypeptide(L)'
;MGVDFYPCENCGETFPDCGYYVSCECGMHWCSDGCAEEHGHESREDEETGYEESSCMYCREEDFDDNSLLYHALDLLNMDRQQIIESYKTTKQSEGE
;
A
#
# COMPACT_ATOMS: atom_id res chain seq x y z
N MET A 1 17.78 -23.28 4.14
CA MET A 1 17.48 -21.85 4.00
C MET A 1 16.11 -21.78 3.34
N GLY A 2 15.14 -21.15 4.00
CA GLY A 2 13.79 -20.97 3.45
C GLY A 2 13.78 -19.86 2.40
N VAL A 3 12.74 -19.83 1.59
CA VAL A 3 12.41 -18.72 0.68
C VAL A 3 11.19 -18.04 1.30
N ASP A 4 11.27 -16.72 1.50
CA ASP A 4 10.14 -15.93 1.96
C ASP A 4 9.41 -15.35 0.74
N PHE A 5 8.15 -14.94 0.91
CA PHE A 5 7.32 -14.42 -0.17
C PHE A 5 6.76 -13.06 0.22
N TYR A 6 6.82 -12.12 -0.72
CA TYR A 6 6.24 -10.79 -0.58
C TYR A 6 5.00 -10.66 -1.48
N PRO A 7 3.94 -9.96 -1.03
CA PRO A 7 2.89 -9.50 -1.90
C PRO A 7 3.40 -8.30 -2.73
N CYS A 8 3.06 -8.25 -4.02
CA CYS A 8 3.29 -7.07 -4.84
C CYS A 8 2.23 -6.00 -4.55
N GLU A 9 2.66 -4.78 -4.20
CA GLU A 9 1.73 -3.69 -3.84
C GLU A 9 0.86 -3.22 -5.02
N ASN A 10 1.31 -3.40 -6.26
CA ASN A 10 0.55 -3.02 -7.45
C ASN A 10 -0.45 -4.08 -7.90
N CYS A 11 0.03 -5.31 -8.15
CA CYS A 11 -0.79 -6.37 -8.76
C CYS A 11 -1.35 -7.39 -7.77
N GLY A 12 -0.92 -7.37 -6.50
CA GLY A 12 -1.36 -8.28 -5.45
C GLY A 12 -0.81 -9.71 -5.55
N GLU A 13 -0.05 -10.04 -6.60
CA GLU A 13 0.56 -11.35 -6.75
C GLU A 13 1.70 -11.57 -5.75
N THR A 14 1.82 -12.79 -5.23
CA THR A 14 2.91 -13.17 -4.33
C THR A 14 4.13 -13.61 -5.11
N PHE A 15 5.31 -13.09 -4.77
CA PHE A 15 6.58 -13.43 -5.43
C PHE A 15 7.67 -13.76 -4.40
N PRO A 16 8.67 -14.58 -4.76
CA PRO A 16 9.72 -14.98 -3.83
C PRO A 16 10.72 -13.84 -3.57
N ASP A 17 11.25 -13.78 -2.35
CA ASP A 17 12.35 -12.88 -1.97
C ASP A 17 13.68 -13.24 -2.66
N CYS A 18 13.76 -14.44 -3.24
CA CYS A 18 14.89 -14.89 -4.04
C CYS A 18 14.65 -14.61 -5.54
N GLY A 19 15.06 -13.44 -6.01
CA GLY A 19 14.92 -13.04 -7.41
C GLY A 19 15.17 -11.56 -7.62
N TYR A 20 14.96 -11.10 -8.84
CA TYR A 20 14.87 -9.66 -9.09
C TYR A 20 13.49 -9.16 -8.66
N TYR A 21 13.48 -8.11 -7.86
CA TYR A 21 12.30 -7.37 -7.45
C TYR A 21 12.71 -5.94 -7.10
N VAL A 22 11.73 -5.04 -7.08
CA VAL A 22 11.93 -3.64 -6.68
C VAL A 22 11.42 -3.49 -5.25
N SER A 23 12.09 -2.68 -4.45
CA SER A 23 11.69 -2.41 -3.07
C SER A 23 11.99 -0.98 -2.68
N CYS A 24 11.16 -0.44 -1.79
CA CYS A 24 11.36 0.87 -1.19
C CYS A 24 11.72 0.72 0.30
N GLU A 25 12.45 1.69 0.84
CA GLU A 25 12.89 1.69 2.24
C GLU A 25 11.73 1.67 3.26
N CYS A 26 10.53 2.09 2.85
CA CYS A 26 9.33 2.00 3.68
C CYS A 26 8.77 0.58 3.83
N GLY A 27 9.40 -0.43 3.21
CA GLY A 27 9.01 -1.84 3.30
C GLY A 27 8.01 -2.29 2.22
N MET A 28 7.78 -1.48 1.19
CA MET A 28 6.99 -1.88 0.04
C MET A 28 7.82 -2.64 -0.98
N HIS A 29 7.20 -3.61 -1.64
CA HIS A 29 7.85 -4.48 -2.61
C HIS A 29 7.00 -4.65 -3.88
N TRP A 30 7.68 -4.73 -5.02
CA TRP A 30 7.06 -4.94 -6.33
C TRP A 30 7.77 -6.04 -7.11
N CYS A 31 6.99 -6.88 -7.80
CA CYS A 31 7.53 -8.01 -8.54
C CYS A 31 8.30 -7.62 -9.82
N SER A 32 8.20 -6.37 -10.28
CA SER A 32 8.88 -5.86 -11.48
C SER A 32 8.92 -4.33 -11.48
N ASP A 33 9.81 -3.75 -12.29
CA ASP A 33 9.89 -2.29 -12.52
C ASP A 33 8.56 -1.71 -13.00
N GLY A 34 7.88 -2.39 -13.92
CA GLY A 34 6.58 -1.92 -14.43
C GLY A 34 5.53 -1.82 -13.32
N CYS A 35 5.53 -2.76 -12.36
CA CYS A 35 4.65 -2.67 -11.20
C CYS A 35 5.05 -1.55 -10.25
N ALA A 36 6.35 -1.28 -10.12
CA ALA A 36 6.84 -0.21 -9.28
C ALA A 36 6.46 1.16 -9.89
N GLU A 37 6.76 1.38 -11.16
CA GLU A 37 6.47 2.62 -11.90
C GLU A 37 4.97 2.92 -11.95
N GLU A 38 4.13 1.92 -12.26
CA GLU A 38 2.66 2.09 -12.29
C GLU A 38 2.09 2.50 -10.93
N HIS A 39 2.72 2.01 -9.86
CA HIS A 39 2.38 2.33 -8.47
C HIS A 39 3.11 3.57 -7.93
N GLY A 40 3.75 4.36 -8.81
CA GLY A 40 4.38 5.63 -8.45
C GLY A 40 5.72 5.48 -7.72
N HIS A 41 6.44 4.38 -7.91
CA HIS A 41 7.84 4.28 -7.52
C HIS A 41 8.72 5.05 -8.51
N GLU A 42 9.59 5.90 -7.99
CA GLU A 42 10.57 6.63 -8.79
C GLU A 42 11.94 6.48 -8.15
N SER A 43 12.94 6.19 -8.98
CA SER A 43 14.34 6.30 -8.60
C SER A 43 15.00 7.47 -9.31
N ARG A 44 15.85 8.19 -8.57
CA ARG A 44 16.64 9.31 -9.06
C ARG A 44 18.09 9.08 -8.75
N GLU A 45 18.92 9.17 -9.77
CA GLU A 45 20.38 9.21 -9.60
C GLU A 45 20.80 10.63 -9.19
N ASP A 46 21.54 10.73 -8.09
CA ASP A 46 22.22 11.95 -7.68
C ASP A 46 23.55 12.05 -8.45
N GLU A 47 23.64 12.96 -9.41
CA GLU A 47 24.83 13.13 -10.27
C GLU A 47 26.10 13.54 -9.49
N GLU A 48 25.96 14.13 -8.30
CA GLU A 48 27.08 14.64 -7.50
C GLU A 48 27.70 13.52 -6.65
N THR A 49 26.87 12.65 -6.10
CA THR A 49 27.28 11.60 -5.16
C THR A 49 27.29 10.20 -5.77
N GLY A 50 26.59 10.00 -6.90
CA GLY A 50 26.40 8.71 -7.56
C GLY A 50 25.49 7.75 -6.80
N TYR A 51 24.73 8.23 -5.81
CA TYR A 51 23.74 7.44 -5.09
C TYR A 51 22.39 7.47 -5.81
N GLU A 52 21.70 6.34 -5.84
CA GLU A 52 20.33 6.23 -6.32
C GLU A 52 19.39 6.41 -5.12
N GLU A 53 18.60 7.47 -5.14
CA GLU A 53 17.54 7.72 -4.17
C GLU A 53 16.22 7.24 -4.76
N SER A 54 15.59 6.26 -4.11
CA SER A 54 14.31 5.72 -4.56
C SER A 54 13.19 6.04 -3.56
N SER A 55 12.06 6.50 -4.07
CA SER A 55 10.90 6.89 -3.28
C SER A 55 9.63 6.33 -3.91
N CYS A 56 8.60 6.14 -3.09
CA CYS A 56 7.28 5.72 -3.55
C CYS A 56 6.25 6.79 -3.17
N MET A 57 5.04 6.68 -3.72
CA MET A 57 3.95 7.63 -3.45
C MET A 57 3.64 7.83 -1.96
N TYR A 58 3.78 6.80 -1.12
CA TYR A 58 3.56 6.92 0.33
C TYR A 58 4.69 7.67 1.04
N CYS A 59 5.96 7.40 0.67
CA CYS A 59 7.10 8.15 1.20
C CYS A 59 7.03 9.64 0.83
N ARG A 60 6.40 9.94 -0.31
CA ARG A 60 6.20 11.32 -0.80
C ARG A 60 4.92 11.97 -0.31
N GLU A 61 4.14 11.28 0.52
CA GLU A 61 2.86 11.77 1.04
C GLU A 61 1.84 12.12 -0.07
N GLU A 62 1.99 11.50 -1.25
CA GLU A 62 1.05 11.62 -2.37
C GLU A 62 -0.18 10.72 -2.16
N ASP A 63 0.01 9.60 -1.47
CA ASP A 63 -1.05 8.68 -1.07
C ASP A 63 -0.80 8.14 0.35
N PHE A 64 -1.83 7.56 0.95
CA PHE A 64 -1.83 7.05 2.33
C PHE A 64 -2.50 5.68 2.40
N ASP A 65 -2.08 4.85 3.36
CA ASP A 65 -2.68 3.54 3.52
C ASP A 65 -4.16 3.62 3.90
N ASP A 66 -4.93 2.60 3.49
CA ASP A 66 -6.37 2.53 3.74
C ASP A 66 -6.75 2.67 5.21
N ASN A 67 -5.91 2.25 6.16
CA ASN A 67 -6.24 2.43 7.57
C ASN A 67 -6.12 3.89 7.98
N SER A 68 -5.07 4.59 7.55
CA SER A 68 -4.92 6.03 7.78
C SER A 68 -6.10 6.80 7.19
N LEU A 69 -6.49 6.49 5.95
CA LEU A 69 -7.65 7.08 5.30
C LEU A 69 -8.96 6.74 6.04
N LEU A 70 -9.11 5.48 6.48
CA LEU A 70 -10.27 5.05 7.28
C LEU A 70 -10.35 5.82 8.60
N TYR A 71 -9.26 5.91 9.37
CA TYR A 71 -9.26 6.66 10.63
C TYR A 71 -9.61 8.12 10.43
N HIS A 72 -9.09 8.75 9.36
CA HIS A 72 -9.47 10.11 9.02
C HIS A 72 -10.97 10.22 8.69
N ALA A 73 -11.53 9.28 7.93
CA ALA A 73 -12.96 9.23 7.65
C ALA A 73 -13.81 9.02 8.91
N LEU A 74 -13.36 8.17 9.84
CA LEU A 74 -14.05 7.95 11.13
C LEU A 74 -14.11 9.23 11.97
N ASP A 75 -13.02 9.99 12.00
CA ASP A 75 -12.94 11.27 12.71
C ASP A 75 -13.91 12.29 12.09
N LEU A 76 -13.94 12.40 10.75
CA LEU A 76 -14.87 13.28 10.04
C LEU A 76 -16.34 12.91 10.26
N LEU A 77 -16.64 11.61 10.30
CA LEU A 77 -17.98 11.11 10.56
C LEU A 77 -18.35 11.17 12.06
N ASN A 78 -17.36 11.37 12.94
CA ASN A 78 -17.48 11.28 14.39
C ASN A 78 -18.20 9.99 14.81
N MET A 79 -17.82 8.88 14.16
CA MET A 79 -18.39 7.56 14.40
C MET A 79 -17.36 6.63 15.02
N ASP A 80 -17.79 5.89 16.04
CA ASP A 80 -16.99 4.80 16.57
C ASP A 80 -17.31 3.46 15.90
N ARG A 81 -16.42 2.49 16.09
CA ARG A 81 -16.51 1.16 15.47
C ARG A 81 -17.83 0.45 15.76
N GLN A 82 -18.43 0.61 16.94
CA GLN A 82 -19.70 -0.06 17.28
C GLN A 82 -20.85 0.52 16.46
N GLN A 83 -20.92 1.84 16.33
CA GLN A 83 -21.94 2.52 15.53
C GLN A 83 -21.89 2.07 14.05
N ILE A 84 -20.68 1.86 13.52
CA ILE A 84 -20.49 1.37 12.15
C ILE A 84 -20.91 -0.09 12.00
N ILE A 85 -20.63 -0.93 12.99
CA ILE A 85 -21.07 -2.33 12.97
C ILE A 85 -22.60 -2.42 13.01
N GLU A 86 -23.25 -1.58 13.82
CA GLU A 86 -24.71 -1.51 13.88
C GLU A 86 -25.31 -1.05 12.55
N SER A 87 -24.80 0.03 11.98
CA SER A 87 -25.28 0.53 10.68
C SER A 87 -25.06 -0.50 9.56
N TYR A 88 -23.89 -1.14 9.51
CA TYR A 88 -23.58 -2.15 8.49
C TYR A 88 -24.47 -3.39 8.61
N LYS A 89 -24.78 -3.84 9.83
CA LYS A 89 -25.71 -4.96 10.06
C LYS A 89 -27.11 -4.63 9.55
N THR A 90 -27.59 -3.40 9.80
CA THR A 90 -28.89 -2.93 9.31
C THR A 90 -28.93 -2.91 7.79
N THR A 91 -27.89 -2.38 7.12
CA THR A 91 -27.81 -2.38 5.65
C THR A 91 -27.81 -3.80 5.06
N LYS A 92 -27.00 -4.70 5.63
CA LYS A 92 -26.96 -6.11 5.18
C LYS A 92 -28.29 -6.85 5.33
N GLN A 93 -29.08 -6.51 6.35
CA GLN A 93 -30.40 -7.11 6.55
C GLN A 93 -31.41 -6.62 5.50
N SER A 94 -31.31 -5.37 5.04
CA SER A 94 -32.18 -4.82 3.99
C SER A 94 -31.85 -5.28 2.56
N GLU A 95 -30.63 -5.74 2.29
CA GLU A 95 -30.23 -6.29 0.98
C GLU A 95 -30.59 -7.78 0.81
N GLY A 96 -31.06 -8.43 1.87
CA GLY A 96 -31.41 -9.85 1.90
C GLY A 96 -32.91 -10.16 1.86
N GLU A 97 -33.77 -9.15 1.70
CA GLU A 97 -35.24 -9.27 1.55
C GLU A 97 -35.72 -9.01 0.11
#